data_AF-A0A4W6DY00-F1
#
_entry.id   AF-A0A4W6DY00-F1
#
_cell.length_a   1.000
_cell.length_b   1.000
_cell.length_c   1.000
_cell.angle_alpha   90.00
_cell.angle_beta   90.00
_cell.angle_gamma   90.00
#
_symmetry.space_group_name_H-M   'P 1'
#
loop_
_entity.id
_entity.type
_entity.pdbx_description
1 polymer ?
#
loop_
_entity_poly.entity_id
_entity_poly.type
_entity_poly.pdbx_seq_one_letter_code
_entity_poly.pdbx_strand_id
1 'polypeptide(L)'
;MVREANVKQAAAEKQLKEAQGKIDVLQAEVTALKTLVLTSTPSSPNRQLHPQLQPSGTRGAYKHVGGHIRNKSASGAFPSSTGKPEPSSVSVQPAAKEDREPAVPALLSLILCLVPGQSVSVSYDSYWQEQGEGLGTGSRQMDSVLYAEFLMWREHPSLDRSSAFLSRIYREDIGPCLSFTRSELSQLVQSAVENNSLTIEPVAMSALPMVKASAIECGGPNGFRAAIETKCALSGVSRLCRHRIKLGDKGSYYYISPSSRARITAVCNFFTYIRYIQQGLVRHDAEQMFWEVMRLRREMTVAKLGFYLTDQG
;
A
#
# COMPACT_ATOMS: atom_id res chain seq x y z
N MET A 1 0.74 -13.34 -47.68
CA MET A 1 1.29 -12.26 -46.84
C MET A 1 0.29 -11.12 -46.61
N VAL A 2 -0.15 -10.35 -47.61
CA VAL A 2 -1.05 -9.19 -47.40
C VAL A 2 -2.41 -9.57 -46.79
N ARG A 3 -3.02 -10.67 -47.27
CA ARG A 3 -4.33 -11.12 -46.77
C ARG A 3 -4.31 -11.52 -45.28
N GLU A 4 -3.23 -12.13 -44.82
CA GLU A 4 -3.06 -12.53 -43.41
C GLU A 4 -2.84 -11.31 -42.51
N ALA A 5 -2.12 -10.30 -42.98
CA ALA A 5 -1.96 -9.03 -42.27
C ALA A 5 -3.30 -8.32 -42.12
N ASN A 6 -4.11 -8.27 -43.18
CA ASN A 6 -5.43 -7.64 -43.14
C ASN A 6 -6.41 -8.38 -42.21
N VAL A 7 -6.35 -9.71 -42.14
CA VAL A 7 -7.16 -10.50 -41.20
C VAL A 7 -6.76 -10.23 -39.75
N LYS A 8 -5.45 -10.15 -39.47
CA LYS A 8 -4.96 -9.80 -38.12
C LYS A 8 -5.34 -8.38 -37.71
N GLN A 9 -5.26 -7.42 -38.65
CA GLN A 9 -5.69 -6.05 -38.41
C GLN A 9 -7.18 -5.98 -38.07
N ALA A 10 -8.04 -6.61 -38.88
CA ALA A 10 -9.48 -6.61 -38.64
C ALA A 10 -9.86 -7.27 -37.30
N ALA A 11 -9.14 -8.33 -36.90
CA ALA A 11 -9.35 -8.96 -35.60
C ALA A 11 -8.96 -8.03 -34.43
N ALA A 12 -7.83 -7.32 -34.55
CA ALA A 12 -7.37 -6.36 -33.56
C ALA A 12 -8.33 -5.16 -33.44
N GLU A 13 -8.80 -4.61 -34.56
CA GLU A 13 -9.77 -3.51 -34.58
C GLU A 13 -11.11 -3.91 -33.96
N LYS A 14 -11.57 -5.15 -34.19
CA LYS A 14 -12.76 -5.69 -33.56
C LYS A 14 -12.59 -5.78 -32.03
N GLN A 15 -11.47 -6.33 -31.57
CA GLN A 15 -11.19 -6.44 -30.13
C GLN A 15 -11.08 -5.08 -29.46
N LEU A 16 -10.50 -4.09 -30.14
CA LEU A 16 -10.43 -2.72 -29.65
C LEU A 16 -11.83 -2.12 -29.49
N LYS A 17 -12.72 -2.32 -30.47
CA LYS A 17 -14.11 -1.83 -30.38
C LYS A 17 -14.89 -2.49 -29.24
N GLU A 18 -14.70 -3.79 -29.03
CA GLU A 18 -15.31 -4.51 -27.91
C GLU A 18 -14.78 -4.03 -26.56
N ALA A 19 -13.48 -3.77 -26.45
CA ALA A 19 -12.87 -3.22 -25.24
C ALA A 19 -13.37 -1.80 -24.95
N GLN A 20 -13.51 -0.96 -25.99
CA GLN A 20 -14.04 0.40 -25.86
C GLN A 20 -15.48 0.38 -25.31
N GLY A 21 -16.33 -0.52 -25.82
CA GLY A 21 -17.69 -0.68 -25.30
C GLY A 21 -17.73 -1.11 -23.82
N LYS A 22 -16.79 -1.95 -23.37
CA LYS A 22 -16.67 -2.32 -21.95
C LYS A 22 -16.26 -1.13 -21.09
N ILE A 23 -15.36 -0.28 -21.58
CA ILE A 23 -14.96 0.96 -20.88
C ILE A 23 -16.17 1.87 -20.71
N ASP A 24 -16.95 2.08 -21.76
CA ASP A 24 -18.13 2.97 -21.70
C ASP A 24 -19.16 2.50 -20.67
N VAL A 25 -19.40 1.17 -20.59
CA VAL A 25 -20.29 0.58 -19.57
C VAL A 25 -19.74 0.80 -18.16
N LEU A 26 -18.45 0.50 -17.93
CA LEU A 26 -17.82 0.71 -16.62
C LEU A 26 -17.80 2.19 -16.23
N GLN A 27 -17.60 3.10 -17.18
CA GLN A 27 -17.64 4.54 -16.95
C GLN A 27 -19.05 4.99 -16.50
N ALA A 28 -20.10 4.43 -17.11
CA ALA A 28 -21.48 4.68 -16.72
C ALA A 28 -21.78 4.15 -15.30
N GLU A 29 -21.31 2.94 -14.98
CA GLU A 29 -21.47 2.35 -13.64
C GLU A 29 -20.77 3.18 -12.55
N VAL A 30 -19.54 3.62 -12.79
CA VAL A 30 -18.79 4.49 -11.85
C VAL A 30 -19.52 5.82 -11.66
N THR A 31 -20.09 6.39 -12.72
CA THR A 31 -20.83 7.65 -12.65
C THR A 31 -22.12 7.49 -11.84
N ALA A 32 -22.84 6.38 -12.04
CA ALA A 32 -24.03 6.05 -11.24
C ALA A 32 -23.68 5.84 -9.76
N LEU A 33 -22.61 5.08 -9.47
CA LEU A 33 -22.13 4.85 -8.10
C LEU A 33 -21.71 6.15 -7.41
N LYS A 34 -20.99 7.04 -8.09
CA LYS A 34 -20.65 8.37 -7.56
C LYS A 34 -21.89 9.19 -7.21
N THR A 35 -22.90 9.16 -8.06
CA THR A 35 -24.18 9.84 -7.81
C THR A 35 -24.85 9.28 -6.55
N LEU A 36 -24.87 7.95 -6.41
CA LEU A 36 -25.50 7.27 -5.29
C LEU A 36 -24.77 7.58 -3.96
N VAL A 37 -23.44 7.60 -3.97
CA VAL A 37 -22.60 8.01 -2.83
C VAL A 37 -22.85 9.47 -2.44
N LEU A 38 -22.92 10.37 -3.43
CA LEU A 38 -23.19 11.79 -3.18
C LEU A 38 -24.61 12.03 -2.62
N THR A 39 -25.59 11.18 -2.95
CA THR A 39 -26.97 11.32 -2.45
C THR A 39 -27.24 10.61 -1.11
N SER A 40 -26.29 9.84 -0.57
CA SER A 40 -26.51 8.97 0.61
C SER A 40 -25.95 9.49 1.94
N THR A 41 -25.56 10.77 2.04
CA THR A 41 -25.37 11.44 3.36
C THR A 41 -26.22 12.71 3.48
N PRO A 42 -27.11 12.82 4.49
CA PRO A 42 -27.93 14.00 4.71
C PRO A 42 -27.22 14.97 5.65
N SER A 43 -26.83 16.15 5.16
CA SER A 43 -26.63 17.37 5.97
C SER A 43 -26.31 18.56 5.06
N SER A 44 -27.22 19.53 5.05
CA SER A 44 -27.14 20.83 4.38
C SER A 44 -25.79 21.54 4.61
N PRO A 45 -25.15 22.13 3.57
CA PRO A 45 -23.93 22.92 3.78
C PRO A 45 -24.26 24.20 4.56
N ASN A 46 -23.52 24.41 5.63
CA ASN A 46 -23.67 25.57 6.50
C ASN A 46 -23.26 26.86 5.74
N ARG A 47 -24.24 27.68 5.33
CA ARG A 47 -24.03 28.90 4.49
C ARG A 47 -23.17 29.99 5.15
N GLN A 48 -22.90 29.90 6.45
CA GLN A 48 -22.22 30.96 7.21
C GLN A 48 -20.68 30.85 7.22
N LEU A 49 -20.11 29.75 6.70
CA LEU A 49 -18.66 29.52 6.71
C LEU A 49 -18.01 29.56 5.30
N HIS A 50 -18.80 29.79 4.25
CA HIS A 50 -18.30 29.91 2.88
C HIS A 50 -18.76 31.21 2.22
N PRO A 51 -17.95 32.29 2.29
CA PRO A 51 -18.22 33.56 1.59
C PRO A 51 -18.30 33.44 0.05
N GLN A 52 -17.92 32.30 -0.52
CA GLN A 52 -17.86 32.08 -1.98
C GLN A 52 -19.19 31.59 -2.60
N LEU A 53 -20.25 31.39 -1.80
CA LEU A 53 -21.55 30.89 -2.27
C LEU A 53 -22.68 31.94 -2.30
N GLN A 54 -22.36 33.24 -2.29
CA GLN A 54 -23.35 34.28 -2.54
C GLN A 54 -23.46 34.59 -4.05
N PRO A 55 -24.66 34.58 -4.65
CA PRO A 55 -24.84 35.05 -6.02
C PRO A 55 -24.70 36.58 -6.10
N SER A 56 -23.82 37.05 -6.98
CA SER A 56 -23.72 38.45 -7.39
C SER A 56 -25.00 38.89 -8.10
N GLY A 57 -25.67 39.93 -7.58
CA GLY A 57 -26.86 40.49 -8.22
C GLY A 57 -27.40 41.76 -7.56
N THR A 58 -26.90 42.90 -8.03
CA THR A 58 -27.71 44.07 -8.46
C THR A 58 -28.46 44.91 -7.41
N ARG A 59 -27.96 46.15 -7.26
CA ARG A 59 -28.66 47.43 -6.98
C ARG A 59 -29.35 47.64 -5.63
N GLY A 60 -29.00 48.78 -5.00
CA GLY A 60 -29.99 49.64 -4.33
C GLY A 60 -29.76 49.92 -2.85
N ALA A 61 -28.97 50.95 -2.57
CA ALA A 61 -29.31 52.13 -1.76
C ALA A 61 -30.00 52.04 -0.36
N TYR A 62 -29.48 52.91 0.52
CA TYR A 62 -30.11 53.60 1.68
C TYR A 62 -30.14 52.93 3.09
N LYS A 63 -29.49 53.66 4.02
CA LYS A 63 -29.88 54.10 5.38
C LYS A 63 -30.36 53.09 6.47
N HIS A 64 -29.57 53.06 7.55
CA HIS A 64 -29.86 53.43 8.96
C HIS A 64 -30.85 52.61 9.84
N VAL A 65 -30.52 52.61 11.15
CA VAL A 65 -31.32 52.26 12.37
C VAL A 65 -31.35 50.75 12.70
N GLY A 66 -30.69 50.26 13.76
CA GLY A 66 -31.03 50.39 15.20
C GLY A 66 -31.57 49.02 15.68
N GLY A 67 -31.31 48.45 16.85
CA GLY A 67 -30.59 48.78 18.07
C GLY A 67 -30.92 47.68 19.12
N HIS A 68 -30.15 47.62 20.22
CA HIS A 68 -30.56 47.20 21.58
C HIS A 68 -31.00 45.71 21.79
N ILE A 69 -30.77 44.98 22.91
CA ILE A 69 -30.42 45.21 24.32
C ILE A 69 -30.05 43.78 24.89
N ARG A 70 -28.92 43.54 25.58
CA ARG A 70 -28.71 43.53 27.07
C ARG A 70 -29.22 42.21 27.74
N ASN A 71 -28.55 41.40 28.60
CA ASN A 71 -27.71 41.55 29.82
C ASN A 71 -26.90 40.22 30.03
N LYS A 72 -25.64 40.09 30.53
CA LYS A 72 -25.04 40.30 31.89
C LYS A 72 -25.74 39.47 33.02
N SER A 73 -25.11 38.68 33.91
CA SER A 73 -23.73 38.51 34.42
C SER A 73 -23.58 37.22 35.27
N ALA A 74 -22.33 36.77 35.51
CA ALA A 74 -21.66 36.31 36.78
C ALA A 74 -22.39 35.39 37.79
N SER A 75 -21.79 34.54 38.64
CA SER A 75 -20.48 33.94 38.96
C SER A 75 -20.75 33.14 40.26
N GLY A 76 -19.98 32.11 40.62
CA GLY A 76 -20.01 31.59 42.00
C GLY A 76 -19.49 30.16 42.19
N ALA A 77 -18.54 30.00 43.11
CA ALA A 77 -17.72 28.83 43.37
C ALA A 77 -18.22 27.94 44.54
N PHE A 78 -17.90 26.62 44.48
CA PHE A 78 -17.63 25.53 45.47
C PHE A 78 -18.27 25.53 46.91
N PRO A 79 -18.27 24.43 47.73
CA PRO A 79 -17.55 23.13 47.64
C PRO A 79 -18.31 21.82 48.10
N SER A 80 -17.66 20.67 47.87
CA SER A 80 -17.54 19.39 48.65
C SER A 80 -18.73 18.70 49.35
N SER A 81 -18.92 17.37 49.12
CA SER A 81 -18.71 16.31 50.15
C SER A 81 -19.10 14.87 49.70
N THR A 82 -18.16 13.95 49.99
CA THR A 82 -18.18 12.51 50.39
C THR A 82 -19.41 11.58 50.25
N GLY A 83 -19.16 10.33 49.81
CA GLY A 83 -19.91 9.13 50.24
C GLY A 83 -19.82 7.86 49.34
N LYS A 84 -19.27 6.75 49.86
CA LYS A 84 -19.42 5.33 49.43
C LYS A 84 -20.10 4.59 50.61
N PRO A 85 -20.87 3.47 50.51
CA PRO A 85 -20.47 2.17 49.91
C PRO A 85 -21.61 1.32 49.22
N GLU A 86 -21.21 0.11 48.74
CA GLU A 86 -21.86 -1.09 48.14
C GLU A 86 -23.20 -1.66 48.75
N PRO A 87 -23.77 -2.84 48.31
CA PRO A 87 -23.90 -3.55 47.01
C PRO A 87 -25.31 -4.22 46.76
N SER A 88 -25.62 -4.67 45.53
CA SER A 88 -26.58 -5.76 45.11
C SER A 88 -27.09 -5.50 43.67
N SER A 89 -27.47 -6.39 42.76
CA SER A 89 -27.45 -7.85 42.57
C SER A 89 -28.01 -8.14 41.15
N VAL A 90 -27.36 -9.03 40.38
CA VAL A 90 -27.87 -9.94 39.31
C VAL A 90 -28.70 -9.36 38.13
N SER A 91 -28.21 -9.55 36.87
CA SER A 91 -28.86 -10.40 35.83
C SER A 91 -28.41 -10.11 34.36
N VAL A 92 -27.74 -11.10 33.75
CA VAL A 92 -27.95 -11.68 32.39
C VAL A 92 -27.71 -10.87 31.07
N GLN A 93 -26.84 -11.48 30.25
CA GLN A 93 -26.72 -11.56 28.76
C GLN A 93 -25.76 -10.65 27.95
N PRO A 94 -24.98 -11.22 26.98
CA PRO A 94 -24.07 -10.47 26.12
C PRO A 94 -24.75 -10.07 24.81
N ALA A 95 -24.81 -8.77 24.53
CA ALA A 95 -25.25 -8.25 23.24
C ALA A 95 -24.03 -7.81 22.42
N ALA A 96 -23.95 -8.34 21.21
CA ALA A 96 -22.96 -8.06 20.19
C ALA A 96 -22.82 -6.55 19.93
N LYS A 97 -21.58 -6.07 19.96
CA LYS A 97 -21.20 -4.82 19.27
C LYS A 97 -20.49 -5.23 17.99
N GLU A 98 -21.22 -5.12 16.88
CA GLU A 98 -20.64 -4.93 15.56
C GLU A 98 -19.82 -3.62 15.61
N ASP A 99 -18.51 -3.75 15.68
CA ASP A 99 -17.61 -2.63 15.40
C ASP A 99 -17.36 -2.61 13.90
N ARG A 100 -17.84 -1.55 13.27
CA ARG A 100 -17.84 -1.32 11.83
C ARG A 100 -16.46 -0.82 11.44
N GLU A 101 -15.62 -1.75 11.02
CA GLU A 101 -14.27 -1.50 10.52
C GLU A 101 -14.29 -0.53 9.32
N PRO A 102 -13.47 0.55 9.31
CA PRO A 102 -13.25 1.32 8.11
C PRO A 102 -12.32 0.55 7.17
N ALA A 103 -12.89 -0.04 6.12
CA ALA A 103 -12.15 -0.63 5.01
C ALA A 103 -11.28 0.45 4.32
N VAL A 104 -9.99 0.44 4.61
CA VAL A 104 -8.98 1.23 3.90
C VAL A 104 -8.51 0.42 2.69
N PRO A 105 -8.39 1.00 1.48
CA PRO A 105 -8.17 0.20 0.27
C PRO A 105 -6.74 -0.36 0.23
N ALA A 106 -6.62 -1.68 0.37
CA ALA A 106 -5.43 -2.47 0.06
C ALA A 106 -5.15 -2.54 -1.47
N LEU A 107 -5.20 -1.42 -2.18
CA LEU A 107 -5.08 -1.32 -3.65
C LEU A 107 -3.91 -0.43 -4.12
N LEU A 108 -2.79 -0.45 -3.41
CA LEU A 108 -1.50 0.06 -3.92
C LEU A 108 -0.33 -0.91 -3.67
N SER A 109 -0.59 -2.22 -3.70
CA SER A 109 0.47 -3.26 -3.69
C SER A 109 0.38 -4.25 -4.86
N LEU A 110 -0.34 -3.86 -5.91
CA LEU A 110 -0.37 -4.57 -7.19
C LEU A 110 0.11 -3.63 -8.30
N ILE A 111 1.20 -4.05 -8.96
CA ILE A 111 1.78 -3.54 -10.20
C ILE A 111 2.76 -2.36 -10.03
N LEU A 112 4.04 -2.69 -9.80
CA LEU A 112 5.16 -2.12 -10.55
C LEU A 112 6.27 -3.18 -10.75
N CYS A 113 5.94 -4.26 -11.47
CA CYS A 113 6.94 -4.89 -12.34
C CYS A 113 6.84 -4.13 -13.67
N LEU A 114 7.66 -3.11 -13.83
CA LEU A 114 7.60 -2.13 -14.90
C LEU A 114 7.77 -2.78 -16.28
N VAL A 115 6.76 -2.58 -17.14
CA VAL A 115 6.94 -2.56 -18.60
C VAL A 115 7.70 -1.26 -18.94
N PRO A 116 8.75 -1.29 -19.78
CA PRO A 116 9.43 -0.07 -20.18
C PRO A 116 8.48 0.87 -20.95
N GLY A 117 8.38 2.13 -20.55
CA GLY A 117 7.76 3.19 -21.38
C GLY A 117 6.56 3.95 -20.81
N GLN A 118 6.20 3.81 -19.53
CA GLN A 118 5.18 4.67 -18.91
C GLN A 118 5.79 5.56 -17.82
N SER A 119 5.60 6.88 -17.97
CA SER A 119 5.87 7.85 -16.92
C SER A 119 4.86 7.64 -15.78
N VAL A 120 5.31 7.02 -14.69
CA VAL A 120 4.50 6.89 -13.48
C VAL A 120 4.70 8.16 -12.66
N SER A 121 3.64 8.97 -12.54
CA SER A 121 3.57 9.91 -11.42
C SER A 121 3.47 9.08 -10.15
N VAL A 122 4.57 9.00 -9.39
CA VAL A 122 4.56 8.42 -8.05
C VAL A 122 3.68 9.34 -7.20
N SER A 123 2.39 9.01 -7.11
CA SER A 123 1.51 9.62 -6.12
C SER A 123 1.93 9.02 -4.78
N TYR A 124 2.72 9.78 -4.02
CA TYR A 124 2.97 9.50 -2.61
C TYR A 124 1.61 9.37 -1.92
N ASP A 125 1.33 8.20 -1.36
CA ASP A 125 0.14 8.03 -0.54
C ASP A 125 0.38 8.80 0.77
N SER A 126 -0.31 9.92 0.90
CA SER A 126 -0.23 10.85 2.06
C SER A 126 -0.68 10.19 3.37
N TYR A 127 -1.10 8.93 3.33
CA TYR A 127 -1.63 8.12 4.43
C TYR A 127 -0.74 8.09 5.69
N TRP A 128 0.58 8.21 5.57
CA TRP A 128 1.51 8.19 6.73
C TRP A 128 1.86 9.56 7.30
N GLN A 129 1.29 10.64 6.77
CA GLN A 129 1.36 11.96 7.41
C GLN A 129 0.27 12.13 8.47
N GLU A 130 -0.81 11.33 8.41
CA GLU A 130 -2.00 11.45 9.28
C GLU A 130 -2.04 10.47 10.46
N GLN A 131 -1.24 9.39 10.49
CA GLN A 131 -1.15 8.51 11.68
C GLN A 131 -0.30 9.10 12.83
N GLY A 132 -0.32 10.42 13.00
CA GLY A 132 0.32 11.14 14.10
C GLY A 132 -0.62 11.57 15.24
N GLU A 133 -1.92 11.26 15.15
CA GLU A 133 -2.92 11.70 16.14
C GLU A 133 -3.49 10.49 16.90
N GLY A 134 -2.68 9.97 17.83
CA GLY A 134 -3.06 8.85 18.69
C GLY A 134 -1.96 8.48 19.68
N LEU A 135 -1.79 9.30 20.72
CA LEU A 135 -0.90 9.06 21.88
C LEU A 135 0.60 8.87 21.54
N GLY A 136 1.29 10.00 21.30
CA GLY A 136 2.74 10.07 21.20
C GLY A 136 3.18 10.53 19.81
N THR A 137 3.44 11.84 19.67
CA THR A 137 4.12 12.39 18.50
C THR A 137 5.51 11.79 18.42
N GLY A 138 5.68 10.72 17.65
CA GLY A 138 6.98 10.14 17.37
C GLY A 138 7.85 11.21 16.70
N SER A 139 8.78 11.79 17.44
CA SER A 139 9.77 12.69 16.87
C SER A 139 10.66 11.89 15.91
N ARG A 140 10.71 12.33 14.65
CA ARG A 140 11.62 11.78 13.66
C ARG A 140 12.85 12.67 13.59
N GLN A 141 14.00 12.13 13.99
CA GLN A 141 15.28 12.82 13.93
C GLN A 141 16.11 12.24 12.79
N MET A 142 16.69 13.12 11.98
CA MET A 142 17.56 12.74 10.88
C MET A 142 18.95 12.37 11.42
N ASP A 143 19.43 11.18 11.07
CA ASP A 143 20.82 10.82 11.32
C ASP A 143 21.73 11.58 10.34
N SER A 144 22.64 12.38 10.88
CA SER A 144 23.51 13.24 10.06
C SER A 144 24.52 12.47 9.22
N VAL A 145 24.95 11.28 9.66
CA VAL A 145 25.90 10.43 8.94
C VAL A 145 25.22 9.80 7.73
N LEU A 146 24.04 9.21 7.93
CA LEU A 146 23.25 8.61 6.85
C LEU A 146 22.79 9.67 5.85
N TYR A 147 22.42 10.87 6.32
CA TYR A 147 22.00 11.94 5.43
C TYR A 147 23.15 12.49 4.60
N ALA A 148 24.32 12.74 5.21
CA ALA A 148 25.51 13.16 4.46
C ALA A 148 25.92 12.11 3.42
N GLU A 149 25.91 10.83 3.78
CA GLU A 149 26.18 9.71 2.86
C GLU A 149 25.19 9.68 1.69
N PHE A 150 23.89 9.87 1.96
CA PHE A 150 22.87 9.97 0.92
C PHE A 150 23.07 11.18 0.00
N LEU A 151 23.37 12.36 0.56
CA LEU A 151 23.62 13.58 -0.23
C LEU A 151 24.79 13.38 -1.19
N MET A 152 25.91 12.82 -0.70
CA MET A 152 27.08 12.51 -1.53
C MET A 152 26.75 11.52 -2.65
N TRP A 153 25.98 10.46 -2.35
CA TRP A 153 25.54 9.51 -3.37
C TRP A 153 24.61 10.16 -4.40
N ARG A 154 23.72 11.05 -3.97
CA ARG A 154 22.71 11.69 -4.83
C ARG A 154 23.32 12.66 -5.85
N GLU A 155 24.50 13.22 -5.59
CA GLU A 155 25.19 14.04 -6.59
C GLU A 155 25.54 13.24 -7.85
N HIS A 156 25.91 11.96 -7.67
CA HIS A 156 26.22 11.03 -8.75
C HIS A 156 25.54 9.68 -8.51
N PRO A 157 24.21 9.60 -8.67
CA PRO A 157 23.46 8.40 -8.33
C PRO A 157 23.94 7.20 -9.15
N SER A 158 24.21 6.09 -8.47
CA SER A 158 24.63 4.86 -9.11
C SER A 158 24.07 3.64 -8.39
N LEU A 159 24.00 2.52 -9.13
CA LEU A 159 23.69 1.19 -8.57
C LEU A 159 24.94 0.41 -8.19
N ASP A 160 26.11 1.05 -8.16
CA ASP A 160 27.36 0.39 -7.80
C ASP A 160 27.39 0.04 -6.31
N ARG A 161 27.61 -1.26 -6.06
CA ARG A 161 27.69 -1.87 -4.73
C ARG A 161 28.87 -1.34 -3.92
N SER A 162 29.88 -0.78 -4.59
CA SER A 162 31.08 -0.24 -3.93
C SER A 162 30.88 1.14 -3.30
N SER A 163 29.82 1.86 -3.68
CA SER A 163 29.49 3.16 -3.07
C SER A 163 29.17 3.01 -1.59
N ALA A 164 29.58 3.97 -0.76
CA ALA A 164 29.38 3.91 0.70
C ALA A 164 27.88 3.71 1.06
N PHE A 165 27.01 4.49 0.41
CA PHE A 165 25.56 4.42 0.55
C PHE A 165 25.00 3.02 0.27
N LEU A 166 25.26 2.44 -0.91
CA LEU A 166 24.71 1.12 -1.23
C LEU A 166 25.40 0.02 -0.44
N SER A 167 26.73 0.06 -0.26
CA SER A 167 27.49 -0.94 0.49
C SER A 167 26.90 -1.14 1.90
N ARG A 168 26.56 -0.03 2.58
CA ARG A 168 25.87 -0.07 3.88
C ARG A 168 24.53 -0.78 3.79
N ILE A 169 23.66 -0.36 2.86
CA ILE A 169 22.30 -0.90 2.71
C ILE A 169 22.35 -2.38 2.32
N TYR A 170 23.32 -2.80 1.50
CA TYR A 170 23.54 -4.22 1.19
C TYR A 170 23.87 -5.03 2.43
N ARG A 171 24.81 -4.55 3.25
CA ARG A 171 25.25 -5.24 4.46
C ARG A 171 24.16 -5.31 5.53
N GLU A 172 23.45 -4.20 5.74
CA GLU A 172 22.51 -4.06 6.85
C GLU A 172 21.11 -4.57 6.51
N ASP A 173 20.66 -4.40 5.25
CA ASP A 173 19.26 -4.60 4.86
C ASP A 173 19.08 -5.63 3.74
N ILE A 174 19.63 -5.40 2.54
CA ILE A 174 19.33 -6.23 1.35
C ILE A 174 19.85 -7.66 1.52
N GLY A 175 21.10 -7.83 1.94
CA GLY A 175 21.72 -9.15 2.15
C GLY A 175 20.93 -9.99 3.15
N PRO A 176 20.67 -9.47 4.37
CA PRO A 176 19.79 -10.14 5.32
C PRO A 176 18.38 -10.39 4.80
N CYS A 177 17.78 -9.48 4.02
CA CYS A 177 16.46 -9.67 3.42
C CYS A 177 16.41 -10.80 2.38
N LEU A 178 17.46 -11.01 1.60
CA LEU A 178 17.48 -12.01 0.53
C LEU A 178 18.22 -13.30 0.90
N SER A 179 18.68 -13.44 2.14
CA SER A 179 19.26 -14.69 2.64
C SER A 179 18.17 -15.70 3.01
N PHE A 180 17.98 -16.74 2.19
CA PHE A 180 17.06 -17.84 2.46
C PHE A 180 17.79 -19.17 2.63
N THR A 181 17.08 -20.16 3.19
CA THR A 181 17.59 -21.52 3.43
C THR A 181 18.21 -22.14 2.16
N ARG A 182 17.59 -21.94 0.99
CA ARG A 182 18.19 -22.34 -0.29
C ARG A 182 19.09 -21.24 -0.83
N SER A 183 20.39 -21.34 -0.53
CA SER A 183 21.41 -20.32 -0.86
C SER A 183 21.56 -20.06 -2.37
N GLU A 184 21.61 -21.11 -3.20
CA GLU A 184 21.75 -20.97 -4.66
C GLU A 184 20.57 -20.18 -5.25
N LEU A 185 19.34 -20.54 -4.88
CA LEU A 185 18.15 -19.81 -5.33
C LEU A 185 18.11 -18.39 -4.77
N SER A 186 18.61 -18.17 -3.55
CA SER A 186 18.74 -16.83 -2.97
C SER A 186 19.63 -15.91 -3.80
N GLN A 187 20.78 -16.41 -4.25
CA GLN A 187 21.70 -15.67 -5.12
C GLN A 187 21.05 -15.34 -6.48
N LEU A 188 20.30 -16.29 -7.05
CA LEU A 188 19.55 -16.06 -8.29
C LEU A 188 18.46 -15.00 -8.11
N VAL A 189 17.73 -15.03 -6.99
CA VAL A 189 16.74 -14.00 -6.66
C VAL A 189 17.41 -12.64 -6.55
N GLN A 190 18.51 -12.52 -5.79
CA GLN A 190 19.23 -11.27 -5.65
C GLN A 190 19.69 -10.71 -7.00
N SER A 191 20.33 -11.53 -7.83
CA SER A 191 20.74 -11.13 -9.18
C SER A 191 19.55 -10.69 -10.03
N ALA A 192 18.41 -11.38 -9.95
CA ALA A 192 17.21 -11.01 -10.69
C ALA A 192 16.60 -9.68 -10.20
N VAL A 193 16.66 -9.39 -8.89
CA VAL A 193 16.21 -8.11 -8.33
C VAL A 193 17.12 -6.96 -8.78
N GLU A 194 18.45 -7.15 -8.71
CA GLU A 194 19.45 -6.16 -9.14
C GLU A 194 19.34 -5.86 -10.65
N ASN A 195 19.07 -6.87 -11.47
CA ASN A 195 18.90 -6.75 -12.92
C ASN A 195 17.46 -6.39 -13.36
N ASN A 196 16.55 -6.18 -12.42
CA ASN A 196 15.13 -5.87 -12.70
C ASN A 196 14.44 -6.91 -13.60
N SER A 197 14.76 -8.20 -13.41
CA SER A 197 14.25 -9.31 -14.21
C SER A 197 13.41 -10.29 -13.38
N LEU A 198 13.05 -9.93 -12.15
CA LEU A 198 12.19 -10.72 -11.27
C LEU A 198 10.73 -10.29 -11.46
N THR A 199 9.82 -11.27 -11.60
CA THR A 199 8.38 -11.01 -11.55
C THR A 199 7.72 -11.82 -10.45
N ILE A 200 6.68 -11.26 -9.83
CA ILE A 200 5.86 -11.90 -8.81
C ILE A 200 4.43 -11.99 -9.34
N GLU A 201 3.89 -13.20 -9.42
CA GLU A 201 2.55 -13.46 -9.93
C GLU A 201 1.66 -14.08 -8.82
N PRO A 202 0.40 -13.64 -8.69
CA PRO A 202 -0.57 -14.35 -7.86
C PRO A 202 -0.93 -15.70 -8.51
N VAL A 203 -1.23 -16.68 -7.68
CA VAL A 203 -1.67 -18.01 -8.11
C VAL A 203 -3.16 -18.15 -7.83
N ALA A 204 -3.95 -18.42 -8.86
CA ALA A 204 -5.38 -18.69 -8.71
C ALA A 204 -5.59 -19.93 -7.83
N MET A 205 -6.50 -19.84 -6.86
CA MET A 205 -6.78 -20.92 -5.90
C MET A 205 -7.27 -22.23 -6.58
N SER A 206 -7.84 -22.13 -7.79
CA SER A 206 -8.26 -23.28 -8.61
C SER A 206 -7.14 -23.93 -9.42
N ALA A 207 -5.96 -23.31 -9.49
CA ALA A 207 -4.84 -23.73 -10.34
C ALA A 207 -3.66 -24.31 -9.54
N LEU A 208 -3.84 -24.61 -8.25
CA LEU A 208 -2.82 -25.30 -7.46
C LEU A 208 -2.68 -26.74 -8.00
N PRO A 209 -1.50 -27.13 -8.50
CA PRO A 209 -1.34 -28.44 -9.11
C PRO A 209 -1.64 -29.54 -8.09
N MET A 210 -2.48 -30.51 -8.46
CA MET A 210 -2.57 -31.85 -7.82
C MET A 210 -1.25 -32.65 -7.93
N VAL A 211 -0.12 -31.99 -8.21
CA VAL A 211 1.14 -32.62 -8.52
C VAL A 211 1.85 -32.96 -7.22
N LYS A 212 1.89 -34.27 -6.96
CA LYS A 212 2.66 -34.98 -5.95
C LYS A 212 4.13 -34.58 -5.95
N ALA A 213 4.46 -33.45 -5.34
CA ALA A 213 5.81 -33.10 -4.95
C ALA A 213 5.73 -32.16 -3.75
N SER A 214 5.66 -32.75 -2.55
CA SER A 214 5.68 -32.10 -1.22
C SER A 214 4.41 -31.47 -0.66
N ALA A 215 3.22 -31.79 -1.19
CA ALA A 215 1.97 -31.56 -0.44
C ALA A 215 1.88 -32.61 0.68
N ILE A 216 1.93 -32.19 1.94
CA ILE A 216 1.48 -33.02 3.07
C ILE A 216 -0.04 -32.80 3.11
N GLU A 217 -0.80 -33.79 2.65
CA GLU A 217 -2.24 -33.80 2.83
C GLU A 217 -2.56 -34.00 4.32
N CYS A 218 -2.74 -32.91 5.07
CA CYS A 218 -3.33 -32.97 6.41
C CYS A 218 -4.85 -33.17 6.27
N GLY A 219 -5.26 -34.39 5.89
CA GLY A 219 -6.66 -34.78 5.82
C GLY A 219 -7.24 -34.99 7.22
N GLY A 220 -8.05 -34.04 7.69
CA GLY A 220 -8.98 -34.26 8.80
C GLY A 220 -10.21 -35.05 8.34
N PRO A 221 -10.89 -35.81 9.22
CA PRO A 221 -11.91 -36.82 8.86
C PRO A 221 -13.22 -36.30 8.22
N ASN A 222 -13.33 -35.01 7.87
CA ASN A 222 -14.62 -34.37 7.58
C ASN A 222 -14.78 -33.80 6.15
N GLY A 223 -13.99 -34.24 5.16
CA GLY A 223 -14.25 -33.90 3.75
C GLY A 223 -14.13 -32.43 3.35
N PHE A 224 -13.59 -31.56 4.22
CA PHE A 224 -13.19 -30.22 3.84
C PHE A 224 -11.98 -30.30 2.92
N ARG A 225 -12.06 -29.69 1.72
CA ARG A 225 -10.89 -29.47 0.86
C ARG A 225 -9.88 -28.64 1.63
N ALA A 226 -8.85 -29.29 2.18
CA ALA A 226 -7.74 -28.62 2.83
C ALA A 226 -7.08 -27.67 1.82
N ALA A 227 -6.85 -26.42 2.22
CA ALA A 227 -6.04 -25.50 1.44
C ALA A 227 -4.68 -26.16 1.19
N ILE A 228 -4.30 -26.35 -0.07
CA ILE A 228 -3.06 -27.05 -0.42
C ILE A 228 -1.89 -26.22 0.13
N GLU A 229 -1.29 -26.70 1.22
CA GLU A 229 -0.03 -26.15 1.71
C GLU A 229 1.05 -26.45 0.68
N THR A 230 1.69 -25.39 0.20
CA THR A 230 2.77 -25.48 -0.76
C THR A 230 4.07 -25.19 -0.04
N LYS A 231 5.07 -26.05 -0.26
CA LYS A 231 6.40 -25.83 0.30
C LYS A 231 7.05 -24.62 -0.37
N CYS A 232 7.40 -23.60 0.43
CA CYS A 232 8.08 -22.44 -0.11
C CYS A 232 9.44 -22.85 -0.70
N ALA A 233 9.68 -22.45 -1.96
CA ALA A 233 10.89 -22.81 -2.68
C ALA A 233 12.16 -22.18 -2.09
N LEU A 234 12.04 -21.06 -1.36
CA LEU A 234 13.16 -20.32 -0.78
C LEU A 234 13.48 -20.78 0.64
N SER A 235 12.48 -20.77 1.54
CA SER A 235 12.67 -21.11 2.94
C SER A 235 12.54 -22.61 3.24
N GLY A 236 11.85 -23.36 2.38
CA GLY A 236 11.51 -24.76 2.61
C GLY A 236 10.34 -24.97 3.59
N VAL A 237 9.74 -23.90 4.12
CA VAL A 237 8.61 -23.99 5.07
C VAL A 237 7.29 -24.21 4.30
N SER A 238 6.47 -25.15 4.75
CA SER A 238 5.13 -25.38 4.22
C SER A 238 4.16 -24.33 4.76
N ARG A 239 3.54 -23.58 3.85
CA ARG A 239 2.51 -22.55 4.12
C ARG A 239 1.61 -22.44 2.89
N LEU A 240 0.52 -21.69 2.99
CA LEU A 240 -0.29 -21.33 1.82
C LEU A 240 0.46 -20.30 0.94
N CYS A 241 1.21 -20.75 -0.05
CA CYS A 241 1.87 -19.87 -1.02
C CYS A 241 0.89 -19.45 -2.12
N ARG A 242 0.29 -18.27 -1.95
CA ARG A 242 -0.61 -17.66 -2.96
C ARG A 242 0.13 -16.96 -4.10
N HIS A 243 1.47 -16.95 -4.07
CA HIS A 243 2.30 -16.25 -5.04
C HIS A 243 3.44 -17.14 -5.54
N ARG A 244 3.86 -16.89 -6.77
CA ARG A 244 5.02 -17.51 -7.41
C ARG A 244 5.91 -16.45 -8.02
N ILE A 245 7.20 -16.73 -8.11
CA ILE A 245 8.18 -15.86 -8.76
C ILE A 245 8.75 -16.50 -10.02
N LYS A 246 9.10 -15.66 -10.99
CA LYS A 246 9.86 -16.02 -12.18
C LYS A 246 11.16 -15.20 -12.20
N LEU A 247 12.27 -15.87 -12.48
CA LEU A 247 13.61 -15.27 -12.52
C LEU A 247 14.09 -15.17 -13.97
N GLY A 248 13.96 -13.99 -14.56
CA GLY A 248 14.24 -13.75 -15.98
C GLY A 248 13.35 -14.58 -16.91
N ASP A 249 13.90 -14.98 -18.06
CA ASP A 249 13.15 -15.69 -19.09
C ASP A 249 13.23 -17.21 -18.99
N LYS A 250 13.88 -17.76 -17.96
CA LYS A 250 14.17 -19.21 -17.80
C LYS A 250 12.93 -20.10 -17.58
N GLY A 251 11.72 -19.59 -17.79
CA GLY A 251 10.46 -20.36 -17.81
C GLY A 251 10.04 -21.06 -16.51
N SER A 252 10.89 -21.05 -15.48
CA SER A 252 10.67 -21.78 -14.23
C SER A 252 10.01 -20.90 -13.18
N TYR A 253 8.95 -21.42 -12.57
CA TYR A 253 8.20 -20.76 -11.52
C TYR A 253 8.52 -21.35 -10.14
N TYR A 254 8.64 -20.49 -9.14
CA TYR A 254 8.92 -20.89 -7.77
C TYR A 254 7.85 -20.36 -6.81
N TYR A 255 7.15 -21.25 -6.12
CA TYR A 255 6.17 -20.86 -5.09
C TYR A 255 6.86 -20.26 -3.88
N ILE A 256 6.34 -19.13 -3.38
CA ILE A 256 6.93 -18.41 -2.25
C ILE A 256 5.93 -18.13 -1.15
N SER A 257 6.37 -18.26 0.10
CA SER A 257 5.55 -17.95 1.27
C SER A 257 5.27 -16.44 1.35
N PRO A 258 4.20 -16.02 2.06
CA PRO A 258 3.92 -14.61 2.30
C PRO A 258 5.12 -13.84 2.91
N SER A 259 5.82 -14.45 3.87
CA SER A 259 7.04 -13.89 4.46
C SER A 259 8.15 -13.68 3.43
N SER A 260 8.40 -14.68 2.57
CA SER A 260 9.42 -14.57 1.53
C SER A 260 9.05 -13.51 0.48
N ARG A 261 7.76 -13.42 0.13
CA ARG A 261 7.22 -12.36 -0.74
C ARG A 261 7.48 -10.99 -0.15
N ALA A 262 7.13 -10.77 1.11
CA ALA A 262 7.33 -9.47 1.77
C ALA A 262 8.80 -9.03 1.76
N ARG A 263 9.72 -9.96 2.07
CA ARG A 263 11.17 -9.71 2.00
C ARG A 263 11.64 -9.33 0.60
N ILE A 264 11.22 -10.06 -0.43
CA ILE A 264 11.58 -9.76 -1.82
C ILE A 264 10.99 -8.41 -2.26
N THR A 265 9.70 -8.18 -1.99
CA THR A 265 8.99 -6.96 -2.38
C THR A 265 9.63 -5.73 -1.74
N ALA A 266 9.98 -5.78 -0.45
CA ALA A 266 10.63 -4.65 0.22
C ALA A 266 11.95 -4.25 -0.47
N VAL A 267 12.75 -5.25 -0.87
CA VAL A 267 14.00 -5.01 -1.61
C VAL A 267 13.72 -4.49 -3.03
N CYS A 268 12.74 -5.06 -3.74
CA CYS A 268 12.34 -4.57 -5.05
C CYS A 268 11.89 -3.10 -4.99
N ASN A 269 11.06 -2.73 -4.01
CA ASN A 269 10.60 -1.35 -3.81
C ASN A 269 11.78 -0.39 -3.61
N PHE A 270 12.77 -0.80 -2.81
CA PHE A 270 14.00 -0.03 -2.62
C PHE A 270 14.72 0.20 -3.96
N PHE A 271 15.03 -0.86 -4.71
CA PHE A 271 15.73 -0.71 -5.99
C PHE A 271 14.95 0.08 -7.03
N THR A 272 13.62 -0.08 -7.08
CA THR A 272 12.76 0.71 -7.97
C THR A 272 12.89 2.20 -7.66
N TYR A 273 12.83 2.59 -6.39
CA TYR A 273 12.99 3.97 -5.99
C TYR A 273 14.39 4.53 -6.30
N ILE A 274 15.43 3.76 -5.98
CA ILE A 274 16.82 4.14 -6.31
C ILE A 274 17.03 4.33 -7.81
N ARG A 275 16.46 3.45 -8.65
CA ARG A 275 16.49 3.60 -10.11
C ARG A 275 15.75 4.87 -10.57
N TYR A 276 14.62 5.21 -9.96
CA TYR A 276 13.91 6.45 -10.29
C TYR A 276 14.73 7.69 -9.96
N ILE A 277 15.44 7.70 -8.81
CA ILE A 277 16.37 8.78 -8.49
C ILE A 277 17.50 8.84 -9.53
N GLN A 278 18.11 7.70 -9.86
CA GLN A 278 19.18 7.63 -10.85
C GLN A 278 18.78 8.14 -12.23
N GLN A 279 17.54 7.87 -12.65
CA GLN A 279 16.99 8.30 -13.93
C GLN A 279 16.50 9.76 -13.91
N GLY A 280 16.55 10.44 -12.76
CA GLY A 280 16.05 11.81 -12.60
C GLY A 280 14.53 11.92 -12.66
N LEU A 281 13.80 10.83 -12.39
CA LEU A 281 12.33 10.80 -12.40
C LEU A 281 11.70 11.39 -11.12
N VAL A 282 12.48 11.48 -10.04
CA VAL A 282 12.03 11.97 -8.74
C VAL A 282 12.26 13.49 -8.65
N ARG A 283 11.18 14.26 -8.45
CA ARG A 283 11.21 15.74 -8.40
C ARG A 283 11.11 16.33 -6.99
N HIS A 284 11.37 15.52 -5.97
CA HIS A 284 11.30 15.91 -4.56
C HIS A 284 12.59 16.59 -4.08
N ASP A 285 12.52 17.30 -2.95
CA ASP A 285 13.72 17.84 -2.30
C ASP A 285 14.57 16.73 -1.64
N ALA A 286 15.76 17.10 -1.20
CA ALA A 286 16.74 16.18 -0.62
C ALA A 286 16.21 15.44 0.61
N GLU A 287 15.49 16.16 1.46
CA GLU A 287 15.02 15.65 2.73
C GLU A 287 13.86 14.67 2.52
N GLN A 288 12.92 15.01 1.64
CA GLN A 288 11.83 14.14 1.24
C GLN A 288 12.35 12.83 0.63
N MET A 289 13.32 12.92 -0.28
CA MET A 289 13.92 11.71 -0.88
C MET A 289 14.64 10.85 0.16
N PHE A 290 15.37 11.47 1.09
CA PHE A 290 16.03 10.75 2.18
C PHE A 290 15.03 10.02 3.07
N TRP A 291 13.94 10.68 3.47
CA TRP A 291 12.93 10.05 4.32
C TRP A 291 12.24 8.88 3.61
N GLU A 292 12.06 8.95 2.29
CA GLU A 292 11.56 7.83 1.50
C GLU A 292 12.56 6.67 1.47
N VAL A 293 13.86 6.94 1.32
CA VAL A 293 14.91 5.92 1.47
C VAL A 293 14.84 5.29 2.87
N MET A 294 14.73 6.09 3.94
CA MET A 294 14.62 5.58 5.32
C MET A 294 13.35 4.74 5.51
N ARG A 295 12.25 5.12 4.87
CA ARG A 295 10.99 4.36 4.85
C ARG A 295 11.20 2.98 4.24
N LEU A 296 11.82 2.91 3.06
CA LEU A 296 12.11 1.66 2.36
C LEU A 296 13.11 0.77 3.13
N ARG A 297 14.13 1.37 3.75
CA ARG A 297 15.06 0.65 4.65
C ARG A 297 14.35 0.08 5.88
N ARG A 298 13.39 0.81 6.45
CA ARG A 298 12.55 0.32 7.55
C ARG A 298 11.72 -0.89 7.11
N GLU A 299 11.09 -0.85 5.93
CA GLU A 299 10.34 -2.00 5.39
C GLU A 299 11.21 -3.24 5.26
N MET A 300 12.43 -3.10 4.72
CA MET A 300 13.40 -4.19 4.67
C MET A 300 13.77 -4.69 6.08
N THR A 301 14.02 -3.78 7.02
CA THR A 301 14.36 -4.13 8.41
C THR A 301 13.25 -4.89 9.13
N VAL A 302 11.99 -4.50 8.92
CA VAL A 302 10.83 -5.20 9.48
C VAL A 302 10.67 -6.58 8.82
N ALA A 303 10.81 -6.65 7.49
CA ALA A 303 10.65 -7.89 6.74
C ALA A 303 11.74 -8.94 7.05
N LYS A 304 13.02 -8.53 7.20
CA LYS A 304 14.12 -9.47 7.53
C LYS A 304 13.94 -10.12 8.91
N LEU A 305 13.26 -9.45 9.84
CA LEU A 305 12.91 -9.97 11.16
C LEU A 305 11.67 -10.89 11.13
N GLY A 306 11.02 -11.05 9.97
CA GLY A 306 9.87 -11.93 9.80
C GLY A 306 8.52 -11.27 10.04
N PHE A 307 8.47 -9.95 10.24
CA PHE A 307 7.21 -9.20 10.34
C PHE A 307 6.73 -8.82 8.93
N TYR A 308 5.51 -9.22 8.58
CA TYR A 308 4.89 -8.91 7.30
C TYR A 308 3.38 -8.84 7.44
N LEU A 309 2.75 -8.03 6.59
CA LEU A 309 1.30 -7.97 6.50
C LEU A 309 0.80 -9.19 5.72
N THR A 310 -0.21 -9.87 6.26
CA THR A 310 -0.97 -10.87 5.53
C THR A 310 -2.13 -10.20 4.84
N ASP A 311 -2.37 -10.51 3.56
CA ASP A 311 -3.58 -10.14 2.80
C ASP A 311 -4.84 -10.88 3.35
N GLN A 312 -5.04 -10.88 4.67
CA GLN A 312 -6.27 -11.33 5.32
C GLN A 312 -7.02 -10.09 5.78
N GLY A 313 -7.94 -9.66 4.92
CA GLY A 313 -8.85 -8.52 5.05
C GLY A 313 -9.63 -8.42 3.76
#